data_AF-A0A0Q2QCU0-F1
#
_entry.id   AF-A0A0Q2QCU0-F1
#
_cell.length_a   1.000
_cell.length_b   1.000
_cell.length_c   1.000
_cell.angle_alpha   90.00
_cell.angle_beta   90.00
_cell.angle_gamma   90.00
#
_symmetry.space_group_name_H-M   'P 1'
#
loop_
_entity.id
_entity.type
_entity.pdbx_description
1 polymer ?
#
loop_
_entity_poly.entity_id
_entity_poly.type
_entity_poly.pdbx_seq_one_letter_code
_entity_poly.pdbx_strand_id
1 'polypeptide(L)' 'MRKSKETRDQLLHELRNAYEKGASIRNLAASTGRSYGSVHSMLRESGAVMRGRGGPNHRAVKPSA' A
#
# COMPACT_ATOMS: atom_id res chain seq x y z
N MET A 1 -3.49 24.71 -4.99
CA MET A 1 -4.60 23.98 -4.32
C MET A 1 -4.02 22.88 -3.43
N ARG A 2 -4.00 23.06 -2.10
CA ARG A 2 -3.55 22.02 -1.15
C ARG A 2 -4.78 21.28 -0.62
N LYS A 3 -5.27 20.29 -1.37
CA LYS A 3 -6.41 19.47 -0.93
C LYS A 3 -5.94 18.51 0.17
N SER A 4 -6.59 18.63 1.33
CA SER A 4 -6.86 17.54 2.26
C SER A 4 -5.67 16.94 3.01
N LYS A 5 -5.17 17.64 4.04
CA LYS A 5 -4.32 17.03 5.08
C LYS A 5 -5.10 16.05 5.95
N GLU A 6 -6.36 16.37 6.29
CA GLU A 6 -7.17 15.56 7.22
C GLU A 6 -7.50 14.17 6.67
N THR A 7 -7.70 14.04 5.35
CA THR A 7 -7.84 12.71 4.72
C THR A 7 -6.50 12.03 4.47
N ARG A 8 -5.37 12.75 4.49
CA ARG A 8 -4.06 12.14 4.24
C ARG A 8 -3.64 11.25 5.40
N ASP A 9 -3.82 11.70 6.64
CA ASP A 9 -3.49 10.87 7.83
C ASP A 9 -4.37 9.62 7.93
N GLN A 10 -5.67 9.74 7.64
CA GLN A 10 -6.57 8.59 7.56
C GLN A 10 -6.15 7.61 6.46
N LEU A 11 -5.82 8.13 5.27
CA LEU A 11 -5.35 7.32 4.16
C LEU A 11 -4.01 6.63 4.47
N LEU A 12 -3.09 7.31 5.16
CA LEU A 12 -1.83 6.74 5.63
C LEU A 12 -2.07 5.56 6.57
N HIS A 13 -3.00 5.71 7.52
CA HIS A 13 -3.39 4.65 8.44
C HIS A 13 -4.03 3.46 7.72
N GLU A 14 -4.92 3.73 6.77
CA GLU A 14 -5.59 2.69 5.98
C GLU A 14 -4.61 1.92 5.09
N LEU A 15 -3.72 2.64 4.39
CA LEU A 15 -2.65 2.06 3.58
C LEU A 15 -1.73 1.17 4.42
N ARG A 16 -1.32 1.65 5.61
CA ARG A 16 -0.51 0.88 6.55
C ARG A 16 -1.22 -0.38 7.01
N ASN A 17 -2.47 -0.25 7.48
CA ASN A 17 -3.26 -1.38 7.97
C ASN A 17 -3.45 -2.44 6.88
N ALA A 18 -3.79 -2.02 5.66
CA ALA A 18 -3.94 -2.94 4.53
C ALA A 18 -2.58 -3.59 4.14
N TYR A 19 -1.48 -2.84 4.18
CA TYR A 19 -0.13 -3.39 3.97
C TYR A 19 0.27 -4.42 5.05
N GLU A 20 0.00 -4.13 6.32
CA GLU A 20 0.23 -5.02 7.45
C GLU A 20 -0.63 -6.30 7.36
N LYS A 21 -1.85 -6.20 6.83
CA LYS A 21 -2.71 -7.34 6.49
C LYS A 21 -2.19 -8.20 5.32
N GLY A 22 -1.10 -7.79 4.66
CA GLY A 22 -0.48 -8.52 3.56
C GLY A 22 -0.79 -7.97 2.16
N ALA A 23 -1.47 -6.84 2.04
CA ALA A 23 -1.66 -6.22 0.74
C ALA A 23 -0.33 -5.72 0.16
N SER A 24 -0.13 -5.94 -1.13
CA SER A 24 1.04 -5.40 -1.84
C SER A 24 0.86 -3.91 -2.15
N ILE A 25 1.97 -3.16 -2.25
CA ILE A 25 1.99 -1.73 -2.63
C ILE A 25 1.24 -1.50 -3.95
N ARG A 26 1.35 -2.41 -4.91
CA ARG A 26 0.58 -2.36 -6.17
C ARG A 26 -0.93 -2.46 -5.96
N ASN A 27 -1.38 -3.32 -5.04
CA ASN A 27 -2.80 -3.50 -4.75
C ASN A 27 -3.36 -2.26 -4.04
N LEU A 28 -2.58 -1.68 -3.13
CA LEU A 28 -2.90 -0.42 -2.46
C LEU A 28 -2.97 0.75 -3.45
N ALA A 29 -2.02 0.84 -4.37
CA ALA A 29 -2.00 1.82 -5.46
C ALA A 29 -3.24 1.69 -6.36
N ALA A 30 -3.60 0.48 -6.76
CA ALA A 30 -4.81 0.22 -7.55
C ALA A 30 -6.09 0.57 -6.76
N SER A 31 -6.18 0.18 -5.49
CA SER A 31 -7.34 0.43 -4.64
C SER A 31 -7.53 1.92 -4.31
N THR A 32 -6.44 2.68 -4.19
CA THR A 32 -6.49 4.11 -3.89
C THR A 32 -6.46 5.00 -5.14
N GLY A 33 -6.28 4.41 -6.33
CA GLY A 33 -6.09 5.15 -7.58
C GLY A 33 -4.81 6.00 -7.61
N ARG A 34 -3.79 5.64 -6.82
CA ARG A 34 -2.54 6.40 -6.67
C ARG A 34 -1.37 5.69 -7.31
N SER A 35 -0.35 6.44 -7.69
CA SER A 35 0.87 5.85 -8.23
C SER A 35 1.64 5.07 -7.17
N TYR A 36 2.37 4.03 -7.59
CA TYR A 36 3.23 3.23 -6.72
C TYR A 36 4.18 4.09 -5.89
N GLY A 37 4.83 5.09 -6.52
CA GLY A 37 5.74 6.00 -5.82
C GLY A 37 5.03 6.84 -4.76
N SER A 38 3.81 7.29 -5.04
CA SER A 38 3.01 8.05 -4.07
C SER A 38 2.61 7.18 -2.87
N VAL A 39 2.16 5.94 -3.11
CA VAL A 39 1.85 4.98 -2.03
C VAL A 39 3.11 4.55 -1.27
N HIS A 40 4.24 4.40 -1.94
CA HIS A 40 5.53 4.07 -1.30
C HIS A 40 5.99 5.18 -0.37
N SER A 41 5.93 6.44 -0.80
CA SER A 41 6.22 7.60 0.06
C SER A 41 5.23 7.69 1.22
N MET A 42 3.96 7.41 0.99
CA MET A 42 2.94 7.38 2.06
C MET A 42 3.19 6.25 3.07
N LEU A 43 3.51 5.04 2.62
CA LEU A 43 3.87 3.94 3.53
C LEU A 43 5.09 4.31 4.38
N ARG A 44 6.09 4.96 3.77
CA ARG A 44 7.27 5.47 4.47
C ARG A 44 6.92 6.56 5.50
N GLU A 45 6.08 7.52 5.11
CA GLU A 45 5.57 8.58 6.00
C GLU A 45 4.74 8.03 7.16
N SER A 46 3.93 6.98 6.91
CA SER A 46 3.10 6.31 7.92
C SER A 46 3.89 5.46 8.93
N GLY A 47 5.20 5.29 8.71
CA GLY A 47 6.04 4.40 9.52
C GLY A 47 5.72 2.92 9.34
N ALA A 48 5.08 2.54 8.23
CA ALA A 48 4.78 1.14 7.96
C ALA A 48 6.08 0.31 7.87
N VAL A 49 6.10 -0.84 8.52
CA VAL A 49 7.23 -1.77 8.49
C VAL A 49 7.36 -2.33 7.09
N MET A 50 8.23 -1.74 6.28
CA MET A 50 8.44 -2.19 4.91
C MET A 50 8.93 -3.64 4.94
N ARG A 51 8.08 -4.55 4.45
CA ARG A 51 8.48 -5.93 4.22
C ARG A 51 9.55 -5.87 3.13
N GLY A 52 10.72 -6.44 3.41
CA GLY A 52 11.84 -6.48 2.46
C GLY A 52 11.36 -6.90 1.08
N ARG A 53 11.96 -6.32 0.03
CA ARG A 53 11.69 -6.65 -1.37
C ARG A 53 11.91 -8.15 -1.57
N GLY A 54 10.86 -8.96 -1.43
CA GLY A 54 10.98 -10.41 -1.26
C GLY A 54 9.98 -11.04 -0.30
N GLY A 55 9.08 -10.27 0.33
CA GLY A 55 7.97 -10.86 1.10
C GLY A 55 7.14 -11.83 0.23
N PRO A 56 6.63 -12.97 0.75
CA PRO A 56 6.07 -14.10 -0.01
C PRO A 56 4.78 -13.85 -0.79
N ASN A 57 4.66 -12.75 -1.55
CA ASN A 57 3.69 -12.59 -2.60
C ASN A 57 4.09 -13.43 -3.81
N HIS A 58 4.35 -14.73 -3.61
CA HIS A 58 3.98 -15.71 -4.60
C HIS A 58 2.46 -15.61 -4.67
N ARG A 59 1.99 -14.78 -5.60
CA ARG A 59 0.64 -14.86 -6.15
C ARG A 59 0.33 -16.34 -6.21
N ALA A 60 -0.63 -16.78 -5.39
CA ALA A 60 -1.22 -18.10 -5.52
C ALA A 60 -1.48 -18.24 -7.02
N VAL A 61 -0.67 -19.08 -7.66
CA VAL A 61 -0.87 -19.45 -9.05
C VAL A 61 -2.21 -20.14 -8.96
N LYS A 62 -3.27 -19.45 -9.37
CA LYS A 62 -4.55 -20.12 -9.58
C LYS A 62 -4.21 -21.23 -10.58
N PRO A 63 -4.39 -22.52 -10.26
CA PRO A 63 -4.31 -23.53 -11.30
C PRO A 63 -5.51 -23.25 -12.20
N SER A 64 -5.24 -22.66 -13.36
CA SER A 64 -6.20 -22.61 -14.44
C SER A 64 -5.71 -23.59 -15.49
N ALA A 65 -6.50 -24.66 -15.64
CA ALA A 65 -6.41 -25.80 -16.54
C ALA A 65 -5.40 -26.89 -16.13
#